data_AF-A0A0N1KSB3-F1
#
_entry.id   AF-A0A0N1KSB3-F1
#
_cell.length_a   1.000
_cell.length_b   1.000
_cell.length_c   1.000
_cell.angle_alpha   90.00
_cell.angle_beta   90.00
_cell.angle_gamma   90.00
#
_symmetry.space_group_name_H-M   'P 1'
#
loop_
_entity.id
_entity.type
_entity.pdbx_description
1 polymer ?
#
loop_
_entity_poly.entity_id
_entity_poly.type
_entity_poly.pdbx_seq_one_letter_code
_entity_poly.pdbx_strand_id
1 'polypeptide(L)'
;MTYLKTIGSLIVILAGFVPFTDNIWSWIDPAFNTMLDGRGVKLRSDVWIESLYVTIILCSVGRFMRAYHICYFLPIYASLYSLAMYELMRYGFELDPDWWHRMGFLIMLLPVFYVGYKLYDYVGDQILKDDIQWRSIDRIAKQNDKTYGEN
;
A
#
# COMPACT_ATOMS: atom_id res chain seq x y z
N MET A 1 17.66 6.28 8.10
CA MET A 1 16.25 6.76 8.09
C MET A 1 15.45 6.17 6.91
N THR A 2 16.10 6.01 5.76
CA THR A 2 15.52 5.49 4.50
C THR A 2 14.92 4.09 4.64
N TYR A 3 15.59 3.14 5.30
CA TYR A 3 15.07 1.79 5.53
C TYR A 3 13.73 1.74 6.27
N LEU A 4 13.57 2.52 7.35
CA LEU A 4 12.31 2.59 8.10
C LEU A 4 11.17 3.11 7.22
N LYS A 5 11.44 4.15 6.42
CA LYS A 5 10.47 4.69 5.45
C LYS A 5 10.11 3.68 4.38
N THR A 6 11.09 2.93 3.87
CA THR A 6 10.87 1.89 2.86
C THR A 6 9.99 0.76 3.42
N ILE A 7 10.27 0.26 4.62
CA ILE A 7 9.43 -0.75 5.27
C ILE A 7 8.02 -0.21 5.50
N GLY A 8 7.89 1.01 6.02
CA GLY A 8 6.60 1.66 6.18
C GLY A 8 5.83 1.77 4.85
N SER A 9 6.52 2.12 3.77
CA SER A 9 5.94 2.19 2.42
C SER A 9 5.49 0.84 1.88
N LEU A 10 6.24 -0.23 2.13
CA LEU A 10 5.82 -1.59 1.78
C LEU A 10 4.54 -1.98 2.54
N ILE A 11 4.46 -1.66 3.83
CA ILE A 11 3.26 -1.90 4.65
C ILE A 11 2.05 -1.15 4.06
N VAL A 12 2.21 0.12 3.68
CA VAL A 12 1.11 0.92 3.09
C VAL A 12 0.69 0.39 1.72
N ILE A 13 1.65 -0.07 0.91
CA ILE A 13 1.35 -0.71 -0.39
C ILE A 13 0.53 -1.97 -0.16
N LEU A 14 0.95 -2.84 0.76
CA LEU A 14 0.23 -4.06 1.12
C LEU A 14 -1.17 -3.75 1.64
N ALA A 15 -1.32 -2.71 2.47
CA ALA A 15 -2.62 -2.25 2.96
C ALA A 15 -3.61 -1.96 1.82
N GLY A 16 -3.14 -1.40 0.70
CA GLY A 16 -4.00 -1.15 -0.45
C GLY A 16 -4.60 -2.41 -1.08
N PHE A 17 -3.94 -3.56 -0.98
CA PHE A 17 -4.43 -4.83 -1.53
C PHE A 17 -5.34 -5.59 -0.58
N VAL A 18 -5.32 -5.26 0.71
CA VAL A 18 -6.13 -5.94 1.74
C VAL A 18 -7.63 -5.95 1.39
N PRO A 19 -8.24 -4.85 0.88
CA PRO A 19 -9.64 -4.83 0.45
C PRO A 19 -10.02 -5.76 -0.70
N PHE A 20 -9.05 -6.42 -1.33
CA PHE A 20 -9.28 -7.36 -2.43
C PHE A 20 -8.91 -8.80 -2.06
N THR A 21 -8.60 -9.06 -0.78
CA THR A 21 -8.21 -10.39 -0.31
C THR A 21 -9.34 -11.41 -0.41
N ASP A 22 -10.58 -10.95 -0.34
CA ASP A 22 -11.80 -11.73 -0.59
C ASP A 22 -11.80 -12.36 -1.98
N ASN A 23 -11.31 -11.63 -3.01
CA ASN A 23 -11.20 -12.13 -4.37
C ASN A 23 -10.17 -13.25 -4.48
N ILE A 24 -9.03 -13.10 -3.79
CA ILE A 24 -8.00 -14.13 -3.74
C ILE A 24 -8.56 -15.40 -3.08
N TRP A 25 -9.27 -15.25 -1.96
CA TRP A 25 -9.93 -16.36 -1.28
C TRP A 25 -10.98 -17.04 -2.17
N SER A 26 -11.79 -16.26 -2.88
CA SER A 26 -12.81 -16.79 -3.81
C SER A 26 -12.24 -17.60 -4.97
N TRP A 27 -10.99 -17.35 -5.36
CA TRP A 27 -10.29 -18.13 -6.40
C TRP A 27 -9.72 -19.43 -5.85
N ILE A 28 -9.25 -19.42 -4.60
CA ILE A 28 -8.69 -20.61 -3.93
C ILE A 28 -9.82 -21.56 -3.51
N ASP A 29 -10.89 -21.01 -2.94
CA ASP A 29 -12.08 -21.75 -2.52
C ASP A 29 -13.35 -21.09 -3.08
N PRO A 30 -13.86 -21.54 -4.24
CA PRO A 30 -15.07 -21.00 -4.83
C PRO A 30 -16.33 -21.15 -3.95
N ALA A 31 -16.34 -22.12 -3.02
CA ALA A 31 -17.47 -22.31 -2.11
C ALA A 31 -17.63 -21.12 -1.14
N PHE A 32 -16.54 -20.38 -0.88
CA PHE A 32 -16.55 -19.14 -0.09
C PHE A 32 -17.58 -18.11 -0.58
N ASN A 33 -17.91 -18.09 -1.88
CA ASN A 33 -18.87 -17.15 -2.46
C ASN A 33 -20.32 -17.39 -2.02
N THR A 34 -20.63 -18.59 -1.52
CA THR A 34 -21.98 -18.99 -1.12
C THR A 34 -22.07 -19.31 0.38
N MET A 35 -20.95 -19.29 1.10
CA MET A 35 -20.93 -19.50 2.54
C MET A 35 -21.62 -18.34 3.27
N LEU A 36 -22.51 -18.70 4.19
CA LEU A 36 -23.20 -17.76 5.07
C LEU A 36 -22.61 -17.84 6.48
N ASP A 37 -22.56 -16.71 7.16
CA ASP A 37 -22.23 -16.61 8.57
C ASP A 37 -23.42 -17.05 9.45
N GLY A 38 -23.24 -17.01 10.78
CA GLY A 38 -24.30 -17.36 11.73
C GLY A 38 -25.53 -16.43 11.71
N ARG A 39 -25.48 -15.33 10.96
CA ARG A 39 -26.56 -14.34 10.79
C ARG A 39 -27.22 -14.42 9.42
N GLY A 40 -26.76 -15.33 8.54
CA GLY A 40 -27.27 -15.48 7.18
C GLY A 40 -26.71 -14.46 6.18
N VAL A 41 -25.63 -13.75 6.54
CA VAL A 41 -24.89 -12.83 5.67
C VAL A 41 -23.76 -13.59 4.98
N LYS A 42 -23.39 -13.20 3.75
CA LYS A 42 -22.28 -13.84 3.05
C LYS A 42 -20.96 -13.59 3.78
N LEU A 43 -20.25 -14.67 4.11
CA LEU A 43 -18.96 -14.62 4.81
C LEU A 43 -17.94 -13.74 4.06
N ARG A 44 -18.03 -13.71 2.74
CA ARG A 44 -17.24 -12.83 1.87
C ARG A 44 -17.41 -11.34 2.20
N SER A 45 -18.64 -10.90 2.42
CA SER A 45 -18.93 -9.51 2.77
C SER A 45 -18.33 -9.13 4.12
N ASP A 46 -18.33 -10.06 5.08
CA ASP A 46 -17.70 -9.85 6.39
C ASP A 46 -16.18 -9.70 6.24
N VAL A 47 -15.53 -10.63 5.51
CA VAL A 47 -14.08 -10.55 5.23
C VAL A 47 -13.72 -9.25 4.52
N TRP A 48 -14.53 -8.84 3.55
CA TRP A 48 -14.32 -7.58 2.84
C TRP A 48 -14.44 -6.36 3.76
N ILE A 49 -15.45 -6.28 4.64
CA ILE A 49 -15.58 -5.18 5.60
C ILE A 49 -14.43 -5.18 6.62
N GLU A 50 -14.07 -6.34 7.16
CA GLU A 50 -12.95 -6.50 8.10
C GLU A 50 -11.62 -6.03 7.49
N SER A 51 -11.43 -6.32 6.22
CA SER A 51 -10.23 -5.92 5.48
C SER A 51 -10.07 -4.38 5.40
N LEU A 52 -11.16 -3.61 5.38
CA LEU A 52 -11.10 -2.14 5.43
C LEU A 52 -10.57 -1.64 6.78
N TYR A 53 -10.97 -2.28 7.89
CA TYR A 53 -10.44 -1.94 9.21
C TYR A 53 -8.95 -2.28 9.32
N VAL A 54 -8.53 -3.44 8.80
CA VAL A 54 -7.12 -3.83 8.75
C VAL A 54 -6.31 -2.83 7.92
N THR A 55 -6.85 -2.35 6.80
CA THR A 55 -6.23 -1.33 5.95
C THR A 55 -5.93 -0.05 6.73
N ILE A 56 -6.87 0.45 7.55
CA ILE A 56 -6.69 1.65 8.38
C ILE A 56 -5.54 1.46 9.38
N ILE A 57 -5.48 0.29 10.02
CA ILE A 57 -4.41 -0.03 11.00
C ILE A 57 -3.05 -0.02 10.30
N LEU A 58 -2.92 -0.69 9.15
CA LEU A 58 -1.66 -0.76 8.39
C LEU A 58 -1.23 0.62 7.88
N CYS A 59 -2.16 1.44 7.39
CA CYS A 59 -1.88 2.83 7.02
C CYS A 59 -1.37 3.66 8.22
N SER A 60 -1.94 3.44 9.41
CA SER A 60 -1.50 4.12 10.64
C SER A 60 -0.08 3.72 11.02
N VAL A 61 0.24 2.42 10.98
CA VAL A 61 1.61 1.90 11.18
C VAL A 61 2.59 2.52 10.17
N GLY A 62 2.21 2.52 8.89
CA GLY A 62 3.00 3.17 7.83
C GLY A 62 3.26 4.65 8.10
N ARG A 63 2.28 5.37 8.68
CA ARG A 63 2.41 6.78 9.04
C ARG A 63 3.42 6.97 10.17
N PHE A 64 3.37 6.14 11.21
CA PHE A 64 4.36 6.17 12.29
C PHE A 64 5.78 5.92 11.77
N MET A 65 5.93 5.05 10.77
CA MET A 65 7.21 4.75 10.12
C MET A 65 7.64 5.78 9.07
N ARG A 66 6.84 6.84 8.86
CA ARG A 66 7.07 7.92 7.89
C ARG A 66 7.14 7.41 6.43
N ALA A 67 6.29 6.44 6.09
CA ALA A 67 6.10 5.96 4.73
C ALA A 67 5.95 7.11 3.72
N TYR A 68 6.46 6.93 2.51
CA TYR A 68 6.32 7.91 1.44
C TYR A 68 4.85 8.18 1.14
N HIS A 69 4.49 9.47 1.06
CA HIS A 69 3.11 9.92 0.85
C HIS A 69 2.48 9.31 -0.41
N ILE A 70 3.28 9.07 -1.45
CA ILE A 70 2.83 8.47 -2.71
C ILE A 70 2.24 7.06 -2.50
N CYS A 71 2.73 6.29 -1.52
CA CYS A 71 2.25 4.94 -1.25
C CYS A 71 0.80 4.90 -0.77
N TYR A 72 0.28 5.99 -0.19
CA TYR A 72 -1.09 6.08 0.30
C TYR A 72 -2.14 6.19 -0.81
N PHE A 73 -1.72 6.45 -2.05
CA PHE A 73 -2.64 6.48 -3.18
C PHE A 73 -3.36 5.13 -3.39
N LEU A 74 -2.66 4.02 -3.10
CA LEU A 74 -3.21 2.66 -3.20
C LEU A 74 -4.37 2.39 -2.21
N PRO A 75 -4.19 2.53 -0.88
CA PRO A 75 -5.28 2.32 0.06
C PRO A 75 -6.41 3.35 -0.10
N ILE A 76 -6.12 4.58 -0.54
CA ILE A 76 -7.16 5.56 -0.88
C ILE A 76 -8.00 5.05 -2.07
N TYR A 77 -7.36 4.60 -3.15
CA TYR A 77 -8.05 4.02 -4.29
C TYR A 77 -8.90 2.82 -3.87
N ALA A 78 -8.34 1.88 -3.10
CA ALA A 78 -9.04 0.69 -2.63
C ALA A 78 -10.27 1.02 -1.78
N SER A 79 -10.15 2.03 -0.92
CA SER A 79 -11.26 2.51 -0.09
C SER A 79 -12.36 3.18 -0.91
N LEU A 80 -12.00 4.02 -1.90
CA LEU A 80 -12.95 4.67 -2.79
C LEU A 80 -13.67 3.66 -3.69
N TYR A 81 -12.93 2.69 -4.23
CA TYR A 81 -13.50 1.57 -4.96
C TYR A 81 -14.49 0.81 -4.07
N SER A 82 -14.10 0.51 -2.84
CA SER A 82 -14.95 -0.26 -1.94
C SER A 82 -16.24 0.49 -1.58
N LEU A 83 -16.14 1.80 -1.34
CA LEU A 83 -17.29 2.66 -1.13
C LEU A 83 -18.23 2.68 -2.34
N ALA A 84 -17.68 2.82 -3.55
CA ALA A 84 -18.47 2.81 -4.79
C ALA A 84 -19.21 1.47 -4.96
N MET A 85 -18.52 0.35 -4.72
CA MET A 85 -19.13 -0.98 -4.78
C MET A 85 -20.23 -1.14 -3.72
N TYR A 86 -20.00 -0.70 -2.49
CA TYR A 86 -20.98 -0.76 -1.41
C TYR A 86 -22.26 0.01 -1.75
N GLU A 87 -22.12 1.24 -2.26
CA GLU A 87 -23.28 2.03 -2.70
C GLU A 87 -24.01 1.37 -3.87
N LEU A 88 -23.31 0.78 -4.83
CA LEU A 88 -23.95 0.01 -5.91
C LEU A 88 -24.77 -1.16 -5.37
N MET A 89 -24.24 -1.93 -4.40
CA MET A 89 -25.01 -3.01 -3.76
C MET A 89 -26.26 -2.48 -3.06
N ARG A 90 -26.18 -1.30 -2.44
CA ARG A 90 -27.32 -0.64 -1.79
C ARG A 90 -28.42 -0.26 -2.78
N TYR A 91 -28.08 0.04 -4.03
CA TYR A 91 -29.04 0.26 -5.11
C TYR A 91 -29.55 -1.03 -5.79
N GLY A 92 -29.18 -2.21 -5.27
CA GLY A 92 -29.67 -3.50 -5.74
C GLY A 92 -28.82 -4.17 -6.82
N PHE A 93 -27.59 -3.68 -7.07
CA PHE A 93 -26.65 -4.38 -7.95
C PHE A 93 -25.98 -5.54 -7.21
N GLU A 94 -26.12 -6.77 -7.72
CA GLU A 94 -25.41 -7.92 -7.18
C GLU A 94 -23.95 -7.92 -7.63
N LEU A 95 -23.03 -7.86 -6.67
CA LEU A 95 -21.58 -7.88 -6.90
C LEU A 95 -21.00 -9.19 -6.33
N ASP A 96 -21.41 -10.35 -6.86
CA ASP A 96 -20.90 -11.64 -6.37
C ASP A 96 -20.88 -12.76 -7.44
N PRO A 97 -19.74 -13.46 -7.59
CA PRO A 97 -18.53 -12.88 -8.17
C PRO A 97 -18.78 -12.54 -9.64
N ASP A 98 -19.20 -11.33 -9.92
CA ASP A 98 -19.39 -10.88 -11.29
C ASP A 98 -18.09 -10.27 -11.86
N TRP A 99 -17.95 -10.25 -13.19
CA TRP A 99 -16.75 -9.74 -13.86
C TRP A 99 -16.38 -8.32 -13.40
N TRP A 100 -17.37 -7.52 -13.00
CA TRP A 100 -17.21 -6.16 -12.47
C TRP A 100 -16.29 -6.07 -11.25
N HIS A 101 -16.40 -7.00 -10.31
CA HIS A 101 -15.60 -6.94 -9.09
C HIS A 101 -14.13 -7.33 -9.37
N ARG A 102 -13.92 -8.25 -10.32
CA ARG A 102 -12.59 -8.60 -10.83
C ARG A 102 -11.98 -7.51 -11.72
N MET A 103 -12.80 -6.77 -12.48
CA MET A 103 -12.37 -5.59 -13.22
C MET A 103 -11.83 -4.52 -12.28
N GLY A 104 -12.46 -4.32 -11.11
CA GLY A 104 -11.94 -3.43 -10.07
C GLY A 104 -10.51 -3.76 -9.64
N PHE A 105 -10.24 -5.05 -9.38
CA PHE A 105 -8.88 -5.52 -9.09
C PHE A 105 -7.90 -5.29 -10.26
N LEU A 106 -8.33 -5.50 -11.51
CA LEU A 106 -7.48 -5.24 -12.67
C LEU A 106 -7.18 -3.75 -12.85
N ILE A 107 -8.16 -2.87 -12.64
CA ILE A 107 -7.97 -1.41 -12.72
C ILE A 107 -7.01 -0.95 -11.61
N MET A 108 -6.99 -1.62 -10.46
CA MET A 108 -6.04 -1.38 -9.38
C MET A 108 -4.56 -1.52 -9.82
N LEU A 109 -4.27 -2.26 -10.90
CA LEU A 109 -2.90 -2.36 -11.41
C LEU A 109 -2.35 -1.00 -11.89
N LEU A 110 -3.21 -0.07 -12.31
CA LEU A 110 -2.81 1.28 -12.74
C LEU A 110 -2.21 2.10 -11.58
N PRO A 111 -2.89 2.31 -10.43
CA PRO A 111 -2.29 2.97 -9.29
C PRO A 111 -1.09 2.20 -8.73
N VAL A 112 -1.07 0.87 -8.79
CA VAL A 112 0.10 0.06 -8.38
C VAL A 112 1.33 0.42 -9.21
N PHE A 113 1.19 0.41 -10.54
CA PHE A 113 2.29 0.74 -11.45
C PHE A 113 2.77 2.18 -11.23
N TYR A 114 1.85 3.13 -11.10
CA TYR A 114 2.18 4.53 -10.84
C TYR A 114 2.95 4.73 -9.53
N VAL A 115 2.47 4.12 -8.43
CA VAL A 115 3.14 4.20 -7.12
C VAL A 115 4.49 3.51 -7.17
N GLY A 116 4.61 2.34 -7.81
CA GLY A 116 5.86 1.62 -7.95
C GLY A 116 6.92 2.42 -8.72
N TYR A 117 6.54 2.98 -9.86
CA TYR A 117 7.41 3.84 -10.67
C TYR A 117 7.90 5.06 -9.88
N LYS A 118 6.98 5.78 -9.21
CA LYS A 118 7.36 6.94 -8.40
C LYS A 118 8.20 6.57 -7.19
N LEU A 119 7.91 5.46 -6.52
CA LEU A 119 8.69 5.00 -5.37
C LEU A 119 10.12 4.65 -5.80
N TYR A 120 10.30 4.00 -6.94
CA TYR A 120 11.62 3.70 -7.50
C TYR A 120 12.45 4.98 -7.72
N ASP A 121 11.85 5.98 -8.37
CA ASP A 121 12.46 7.29 -8.63
C ASP A 121 12.86 7.99 -7.31
N TYR A 122 11.92 8.05 -6.35
CA TYR A 122 12.17 8.64 -5.03
C TYR A 122 13.29 7.95 -4.25
N VAL A 123 13.36 6.61 -4.29
CA VAL A 123 14.42 5.87 -3.59
C VAL A 123 15.77 6.12 -4.26
N GLY A 124 15.82 6.16 -5.59
CA GLY A 124 17.03 6.51 -6.35
C GLY A 124 17.58 7.89 -5.96
N ASP A 125 16.71 8.89 -5.91
CA ASP A 125 17.07 10.25 -5.50
C ASP A 125 17.59 10.34 -4.06
N GLN A 126 17.03 9.57 -3.14
CA GLN A 126 17.48 9.55 -1.75
C GLN A 126 18.85 8.89 -1.61
N ILE A 127 19.08 7.78 -2.32
CA ILE A 127 20.40 7.11 -2.33
C ILE A 127 21.46 8.08 -2.87
N LEU A 128 21.16 8.81 -3.94
CA LEU A 128 22.07 9.81 -4.50
C LEU A 128 22.37 10.94 -3.50
N LYS A 129 21.35 11.45 -2.80
CA LYS A 129 21.51 12.48 -1.77
C LYS A 129 22.36 11.98 -0.59
N ASP A 130 22.13 10.75 -0.14
CA ASP A 130 22.90 10.13 0.93
C ASP A 130 24.39 9.98 0.53
N ASP A 131 24.69 9.57 -0.72
CA ASP A 131 26.06 9.49 -1.24
C ASP A 131 26.75 10.87 -1.33
N ILE A 132 26.04 11.89 -1.83
CA ILE A 132 26.57 13.27 -1.90
C ILE A 132 26.89 13.79 -0.50
N GLN A 133 26.01 13.57 0.48
CA GLN A 133 26.24 13.99 1.86
C GLN A 133 27.46 13.28 2.45
N TRP A 134 27.58 11.97 2.25
CA TRP A 134 28.71 11.19 2.75
C TRP A 134 30.05 11.69 2.18
N ARG A 135 30.13 11.87 0.85
CA ARG A 135 31.34 12.39 0.19
C ARG A 135 31.70 13.79 0.64
N SER A 136 30.69 14.63 0.91
CA SER A 136 30.91 15.99 1.41
C SER A 136 31.51 15.98 2.81
N ILE A 137 31.01 15.11 3.70
CA ILE A 137 31.54 14.93 5.06
C ILE A 137 32.99 14.41 5.01
N ASP A 138 33.27 13.39 4.19
CA ASP A 138 34.62 12.83 4.04
C ASP A 138 35.63 13.88 3.52
N ARG A 139 35.19 14.75 2.60
CA ARG A 139 36.03 15.84 2.08
C ARG A 139 36.36 16.86 3.16
N ILE A 140 35.39 17.25 3.99
CA ILE A 140 35.57 18.18 5.10
C ILE A 140 36.51 17.58 6.15
N ALA A 141 36.31 16.31 6.49
CA ALA A 141 37.17 15.60 7.46
C ALA A 141 38.64 15.58 6.99
N LYS A 142 38.89 15.24 5.73
CA LYS A 142 40.24 15.22 5.15
C LYS A 142 40.89 16.61 5.05
N GLN A 143 40.10 17.66 4.84
CA GLN A 143 40.62 19.04 4.86
C GLN A 143 41.02 19.44 6.28
N ASN A 144 40.19 19.16 7.28
CA ASN A 144 40.51 19.45 8.67
C ASN A 144 41.76 18.71 9.14
N ASP A 145 41.91 17.42 8.84
CA ASP A 145 43.11 16.66 9.21
C ASP A 145 44.39 17.24 8.61
N LYS A 146 44.34 17.75 7.36
CA LYS A 146 45.48 18.45 6.76
C LYS A 146 45.79 19.77 7.46
N THR A 147 44.78 20.53 7.84
CA THR A 147 44.96 21.83 8.52
C THR A 147 45.46 21.65 9.96
N TYR A 148 45.12 20.56 10.64
CA TYR A 148 45.59 20.27 12.00
C TYR A 148 46.91 19.47 12.06
N GLY A 149 47.28 18.75 11.00
CA GLY A 149 48.54 17.99 10.91
C GLY A 149 49.77 18.81 10.46
N GLU A 150 49.60 20.07 10.07
CA GLU A 150 50.69 20.99 9.70
C GLU A 150 51.11 21.96 10.84
N ASN A 151 50.61 21.76 12.07
CA ASN A 151 51.09 22.42 13.29
C ASN A 151 51.88 21.45 14.18
#